data_AF-A0A182K8X4-F1
#
_entry.id   AF-A0A182K8X4-F1
#
_cell.length_a   1.000
_cell.length_b   1.000
_cell.length_c   1.000
_cell.angle_alpha   90.00
_cell.angle_beta   90.00
_cell.angle_gamma   90.00
#
_symmetry.space_group_name_H-M   'P 1'
#
loop_
_entity.id
_entity.type
_entity.pdbx_description
1 polymer ?
#
loop_
_entity_poly.entity_id
_entity_poly.type
_entity_poly.pdbx_seq_one_letter_code
_entity_poly.pdbx_strand_id
1 'polypeptide(L)'
;FFLVVVNVVSYGEINFRNEPACLEEDDYFAAGPECFNFYSCRNGVLDIIECPPGLLWNNDITRCDIAENVQCEDEQTPGTTTQAPTTEAPTLAPTTSSPSNTFIPEVEGTLPILFPGSECPEDIRAFLLHATDCRRFYYCLYGIQYPQTCPFLETFNFVVGHCVPRDQSFCFPGSE
;
A
#
# COMPACT_ATOMS: atom_id res chain seq x y z
N PHE A 1 -35.21 -9.56 -48.13
CA PHE A 1 -34.34 -8.87 -47.15
C PHE A 1 -34.73 -9.41 -45.78
N PHE A 2 -34.02 -10.43 -45.29
CA PHE A 2 -34.29 -11.09 -44.00
C PHE A 2 -33.14 -10.83 -43.02
N LEU A 3 -33.51 -10.80 -41.75
CA LEU A 3 -32.86 -10.16 -40.60
C LEU A 3 -31.59 -10.87 -40.11
N VAL A 4 -30.73 -10.05 -39.50
CA VAL A 4 -29.45 -10.34 -38.83
C VAL A 4 -29.70 -11.03 -37.49
N VAL A 5 -28.92 -12.08 -37.16
CA VAL A 5 -28.50 -12.34 -35.77
C VAL A 5 -27.08 -12.90 -35.77
N VAL A 6 -26.07 -12.03 -35.63
CA VAL A 6 -24.71 -12.45 -35.32
C VAL A 6 -24.65 -12.61 -33.80
N ASN A 7 -24.52 -13.85 -33.33
CA ASN A 7 -24.27 -14.14 -31.91
C ASN A 7 -22.82 -13.73 -31.60
N VAL A 8 -22.64 -12.52 -31.09
CA VAL A 8 -21.35 -12.07 -30.55
C VAL A 8 -21.29 -12.58 -29.11
N VAL A 9 -20.51 -13.65 -28.90
CA VAL A 9 -20.15 -14.09 -27.55
C VAL A 9 -19.21 -13.02 -27.00
N SER A 10 -19.70 -12.16 -26.09
CA SER A 10 -18.83 -11.24 -25.36
C SER A 10 -18.07 -12.05 -24.31
N TYR A 11 -16.90 -12.56 -24.69
CA TYR A 11 -15.91 -12.93 -23.70
C TYR A 11 -15.40 -11.62 -23.10
N GLY A 12 -15.86 -11.33 -21.87
CA GLY A 12 -15.32 -10.22 -21.10
C GLY A 12 -13.81 -10.38 -20.97
N GLU A 13 -13.07 -9.33 -21.27
CA GLU A 13 -11.65 -9.26 -21.00
C GLU A 13 -11.45 -9.36 -19.48
N ILE A 14 -11.12 -10.55 -19.00
CA ILE A 14 -10.56 -10.72 -17.68
C ILE A 14 -9.17 -10.08 -17.71
N ASN A 15 -9.08 -8.84 -17.23
CA ASN A 15 -7.80 -8.23 -16.88
C ASN A 15 -7.18 -9.08 -15.77
N PHE A 16 -6.35 -10.05 -16.15
CA PHE A 16 -5.53 -10.77 -15.19
C PHE A 16 -4.48 -9.77 -14.73
N ARG A 17 -4.71 -9.14 -13.58
CA ARG A 17 -3.63 -8.49 -12.83
C ARG A 17 -2.52 -9.52 -12.68
N ASN A 18 -1.28 -9.11 -12.92
CA ASN A 18 -0.09 -9.89 -12.56
C ASN A 18 -0.02 -9.95 -11.02
N GLU A 19 -0.92 -10.72 -10.43
CA GLU A 19 -0.98 -11.03 -9.02
C GLU A 19 0.03 -12.15 -8.75
N PRO A 20 0.93 -11.99 -7.75
CA PRO A 20 1.79 -13.09 -7.34
C PRO A 20 0.92 -14.26 -6.90
N ALA A 21 1.09 -15.42 -7.54
CA ALA A 21 0.29 -16.60 -7.22
C ALA A 21 0.71 -17.16 -5.86
N CYS A 22 -0.11 -16.94 -4.84
CA CYS A 22 0.02 -17.59 -3.54
C CYS A 22 -0.70 -18.94 -3.58
N LEU A 23 0.08 -20.03 -3.65
CA LEU A 23 -0.44 -21.39 -3.62
C LEU A 23 -0.71 -21.81 -2.16
N GLU A 24 -1.35 -22.96 -1.93
CA GLU A 24 -1.75 -23.39 -0.58
C GLU A 24 -0.58 -23.67 0.38
N GLU A 25 0.66 -23.54 -0.07
CA GLU A 25 1.86 -23.76 0.75
C GLU A 25 2.33 -22.47 1.43
N ASP A 26 2.88 -22.62 2.64
CA ASP A 26 3.48 -21.50 3.37
C ASP A 26 4.81 -21.11 2.70
N ASP A 27 4.85 -19.92 2.07
CA ASP A 27 6.01 -19.43 1.34
C ASP A 27 6.29 -17.95 1.62
N TYR A 28 7.53 -17.53 1.43
CA TYR A 28 7.95 -16.15 1.61
C TYR A 28 8.90 -15.73 0.49
N PHE A 29 8.60 -14.63 -0.18
CA PHE A 29 9.37 -14.17 -1.34
C PHE A 29 9.41 -12.65 -1.44
N ALA A 30 10.35 -12.14 -2.25
CA ALA A 30 10.58 -10.70 -2.36
C ALA A 30 9.34 -9.96 -2.88
N ALA A 31 8.98 -8.83 -2.23
CA ALA A 31 7.86 -8.01 -2.67
C ALA A 31 8.20 -7.11 -3.87
N GLY A 32 9.49 -6.89 -4.13
CA GLY A 32 10.02 -6.04 -5.18
C GLY A 32 11.53 -5.85 -5.05
N PRO A 33 12.14 -5.08 -5.96
CA PRO A 33 13.60 -4.91 -6.06
C PRO A 33 14.23 -4.19 -4.85
N GLU A 34 13.44 -3.41 -4.11
CA GLU A 34 13.92 -2.61 -2.98
C GLU A 34 13.96 -3.35 -1.66
N CYS A 35 13.48 -4.59 -1.60
CA CYS A 35 13.56 -5.49 -0.44
C CYS A 35 13.00 -4.98 0.91
N PHE A 36 12.48 -3.76 1.03
CA PHE A 36 11.92 -3.26 2.30
C PHE A 36 10.72 -4.08 2.78
N ASN A 37 10.06 -4.78 1.86
CA ASN A 37 8.93 -5.65 2.16
C ASN A 37 9.13 -7.02 1.53
N PHE A 38 8.45 -8.02 2.09
CA PHE A 38 8.34 -9.36 1.54
C PHE A 38 6.90 -9.81 1.51
N TYR A 39 6.58 -10.72 0.60
CA TYR A 39 5.30 -11.42 0.59
C TYR A 39 5.36 -12.60 1.56
N SER A 40 4.33 -12.75 2.38
CA SER A 40 4.03 -13.95 3.14
C SER A 40 2.80 -14.60 2.53
N CYS A 41 2.98 -15.80 2.02
CA CYS A 41 1.90 -16.66 1.56
C CYS A 41 1.60 -17.69 2.65
N ARG A 42 0.34 -17.78 3.06
CA ARG A 42 -0.10 -18.77 4.06
C ARG A 42 -1.49 -19.28 3.70
N ASN A 43 -1.62 -20.57 3.42
CA ASN A 43 -2.88 -21.19 2.99
C ASN A 43 -3.58 -20.43 1.83
N GLY A 44 -2.82 -19.98 0.83
CA GLY A 44 -3.37 -19.21 -0.30
C GLY A 44 -3.73 -17.75 0.00
N VAL A 45 -3.42 -17.25 1.21
CA VAL A 45 -3.55 -15.83 1.57
C VAL A 45 -2.19 -15.14 1.43
N LEU A 46 -2.13 -14.13 0.58
CA LEU A 46 -0.94 -13.30 0.35
C LEU A 46 -1.00 -12.03 1.19
N ASP A 47 -0.05 -11.87 2.10
CA ASP A 47 0.16 -10.64 2.87
C ASP A 47 1.50 -10.01 2.45
N ILE A 48 1.58 -8.67 2.43
CA ILE A 48 2.86 -7.95 2.31
C ILE A 48 3.30 -7.50 3.71
N ILE A 49 4.54 -7.79 4.06
CA ILE A 49 5.10 -7.51 5.39
C ILE A 49 6.34 -6.65 5.24
N GLU A 50 6.38 -5.54 5.97
CA GLU A 50 7.56 -4.67 6.04
C GLU A 50 8.62 -5.28 6.96
N CYS A 51 9.88 -5.20 6.52
CA CYS A 51 11.00 -5.56 7.36
C CYS A 51 11.16 -4.58 8.52
N PRO A 52 11.65 -5.03 9.69
CA PRO A 52 11.96 -4.11 10.79
C PRO A 52 12.88 -2.96 10.33
N PRO A 53 12.76 -1.76 10.93
CA PRO A 53 13.54 -0.60 10.50
C PRO A 53 15.05 -0.89 10.41
N GLY A 54 15.61 -0.65 9.22
CA GLY A 54 17.03 -0.89 8.93
C GLY A 54 17.38 -2.31 8.47
N LEU A 55 16.40 -3.18 8.26
CA LEU A 55 16.59 -4.51 7.66
C LEU A 55 15.94 -4.59 6.27
N LEU A 56 16.47 -5.47 5.43
CA LEU A 56 16.03 -5.73 4.06
C LEU A 56 15.72 -7.22 3.88
N TRP A 57 14.76 -7.54 3.02
CA TRP A 57 14.40 -8.90 2.67
C TRP A 57 15.56 -9.64 2.02
N ASN A 58 16.07 -10.66 2.70
CA ASN A 58 17.09 -11.54 2.17
C ASN A 58 16.45 -12.81 1.59
N ASN A 59 16.49 -12.92 0.26
CA ASN A 59 15.91 -14.05 -0.46
C ASN A 59 16.65 -15.38 -0.21
N ASP A 60 17.94 -15.34 0.13
CA ASP A 60 18.75 -16.55 0.34
C ASP A 60 18.39 -17.29 1.64
N ILE A 61 17.86 -16.54 2.60
CA ILE A 61 17.54 -17.04 3.95
C ILE A 61 16.07 -16.84 4.33
N THR A 62 15.28 -16.37 3.35
CA THR A 62 13.84 -16.10 3.44
C THR A 62 13.42 -15.33 4.70
N ARG A 63 14.18 -14.30 5.05
CA ARG A 63 13.89 -13.40 6.18
C ARG A 63 14.54 -12.03 6.00
N CYS A 64 14.13 -11.05 6.80
CA CYS A 64 14.81 -9.77 6.89
C CYS A 64 16.22 -9.92 7.49
N ASP A 65 17.21 -9.29 6.88
CA ASP A 65 18.61 -9.28 7.28
C ASP A 65 19.20 -7.87 7.08
N ILE A 66 20.40 -7.65 7.60
CA ILE A 66 21.12 -6.38 7.39
C ILE A 66 21.43 -6.17 5.91
N ALA A 67 21.39 -4.92 5.45
CA ALA A 67 21.61 -4.58 4.04
C ALA A 67 22.91 -5.15 3.45
N GLU A 68 23.97 -5.30 4.26
CA GLU A 68 25.24 -5.90 3.84
C GLU A 68 25.12 -7.35 3.37
N ASN A 69 24.10 -8.08 3.82
CA ASN A 69 23.85 -9.47 3.49
C ASN A 69 22.81 -9.65 2.37
N VAL A 70 22.27 -8.56 1.82
CA VAL A 70 21.18 -8.60 0.85
C VAL A 70 21.63 -8.03 -0.49
N GLN A 71 21.14 -8.62 -1.59
CA GLN A 71 21.33 -8.12 -2.94
C GLN A 71 20.01 -7.48 -3.41
N CYS A 72 19.80 -6.22 -3.04
CA CYS A 72 18.68 -5.41 -3.52
C CYS A 72 19.14 -4.57 -4.72
N GLU A 73 18.28 -4.41 -5.71
CA GLU A 73 18.53 -3.46 -6.80
C GLU A 73 18.12 -2.07 -6.30
N ASP A 74 19.02 -1.48 -5.51
CA ASP A 74 18.94 -0.10 -5.07
C ASP A 74 19.37 0.82 -6.22
N GLU A 75 18.41 1.44 -6.90
CA GLU A 75 18.71 2.65 -7.68
C GLU A 75 19.01 3.81 -6.70
N GLN A 76 20.31 3.92 -6.34
CA GLN A 76 21.09 5.11 -5.92
C GLN A 76 21.02 5.65 -4.46
N THR A 77 21.84 5.05 -3.57
CA THR A 77 22.98 5.59 -2.74
C THR A 77 22.90 6.96 -1.98
N PRO A 78 23.82 7.27 -1.01
CA PRO A 78 23.60 7.29 0.46
C PRO A 78 23.72 8.66 1.16
N GLY A 79 23.10 8.84 2.34
CA GLY A 79 23.20 10.09 3.11
C GLY A 79 22.87 10.01 4.61
N THR A 80 23.73 9.36 5.37
CA THR A 80 24.14 9.57 6.78
C THR A 80 23.55 10.73 7.62
N THR A 81 23.07 10.35 8.83
CA THR A 81 23.08 11.04 10.15
C THR A 81 22.06 12.15 10.50
N THR A 82 21.19 11.79 11.46
CA THR A 82 20.82 12.48 12.72
C THR A 82 20.86 14.03 12.76
N GLN A 83 19.68 14.63 12.95
CA GLN A 83 19.39 15.48 14.12
C GLN A 83 17.88 15.78 14.24
N ALA A 84 17.36 15.69 15.47
CA ALA A 84 16.06 16.24 15.85
C ALA A 84 16.13 17.78 15.91
N PRO A 85 15.01 18.48 15.64
CA PRO A 85 14.65 19.58 16.53
C PRO A 85 13.14 19.77 16.79
N THR A 86 12.85 19.90 18.09
CA THR A 86 12.05 20.92 18.80
C THR A 86 10.69 21.40 18.25
N THR A 87 9.67 21.06 19.04
CA THR A 87 8.34 21.65 19.17
C THR A 87 8.29 23.18 19.15
N GLU A 88 7.56 23.76 18.21
CA GLU A 88 6.91 25.07 18.36
C GLU A 88 5.46 24.99 17.83
N ALA A 89 4.53 25.64 18.55
CA ALA A 89 3.08 25.48 18.39
C ALA A 89 2.55 26.14 17.11
N PRO A 90 1.60 25.53 16.37
CA PRO A 90 1.09 26.10 15.13
C PRO A 90 0.03 27.18 15.41
N THR A 91 0.31 28.39 14.94
CA THR A 91 -0.68 29.46 14.73
C THR A 91 -1.42 29.20 13.43
N LEU A 92 -2.73 28.97 13.51
CA LEU A 92 -3.62 28.70 12.38
C LEU A 92 -3.77 29.95 11.49
N ALA A 93 -3.33 29.86 10.24
CA ALA A 93 -3.81 30.73 9.17
C ALA A 93 -4.95 30.02 8.41
N PRO A 94 -6.04 30.72 8.04
CA PRO A 94 -7.14 30.09 7.31
C PRO A 94 -6.79 30.05 5.82
N THR A 95 -6.52 28.87 5.28
CA THR A 95 -6.37 28.68 3.83
C THR A 95 -7.65 28.07 3.26
N THR A 96 -8.32 28.86 2.43
CA THR A 96 -9.50 28.56 1.61
C THR A 96 -9.39 27.20 0.91
N SER A 97 -10.28 26.28 1.27
CA SER A 97 -10.32 24.89 0.82
C SER A 97 -10.96 24.74 -0.56
N SER A 98 -10.14 24.45 -1.57
CA SER A 98 -10.57 23.59 -2.68
C SER A 98 -10.62 22.14 -2.14
N PRO A 99 -11.61 21.29 -2.50
CA PRO A 99 -11.59 19.89 -2.10
C PRO A 99 -10.42 19.21 -2.80
N SER A 100 -9.30 19.09 -2.11
CA SER A 100 -8.15 18.33 -2.58
C SER A 100 -8.45 16.86 -2.30
N ASN A 101 -8.50 16.03 -3.34
CA ASN A 101 -8.75 14.58 -3.24
C ASN A 101 -7.54 13.80 -2.66
N THR A 102 -6.54 14.54 -2.17
CA THR A 102 -5.30 14.02 -1.60
C THR A 102 -5.02 14.73 -0.30
N PHE A 103 -4.86 13.96 0.77
CA PHE A 103 -4.33 14.44 2.04
C PHE A 103 -2.86 14.07 2.13
N ILE A 104 -2.00 15.06 2.34
CA ILE A 104 -0.57 14.85 2.53
C ILE A 104 -0.29 15.12 4.01
N PRO A 105 -0.02 14.08 4.83
CA PRO A 105 0.45 14.29 6.19
C PRO A 105 1.80 15.01 6.17
N GLU A 106 1.94 16.09 6.94
CA GLU A 106 3.16 16.93 7.03
C GLU A 106 4.31 16.27 7.84
N VAL A 107 4.31 14.93 7.95
CA VAL A 107 5.35 14.18 8.67
C VAL A 107 6.33 13.58 7.65
N GLU A 108 7.61 13.91 7.74
CA GLU A 108 8.62 13.32 6.86
C GLU A 108 8.59 11.78 6.96
N GLY A 109 8.45 11.12 5.81
CA GLY A 109 8.33 9.66 5.72
C GLY A 109 6.90 9.11 5.71
N THR A 110 5.87 9.95 5.82
CA THR A 110 4.49 9.50 5.65
C THR A 110 4.05 9.56 4.18
N LEU A 111 3.31 8.54 3.75
CA LEU A 111 2.83 8.44 2.38
C LEU A 111 1.59 9.32 2.16
N PRO A 112 1.43 9.91 0.96
CA PRO A 112 0.20 10.58 0.55
C PRO A 112 -1.02 9.66 0.65
N ILE A 113 -2.16 10.25 1.00
CA ILE A 113 -3.42 9.53 1.17
C ILE A 113 -4.39 9.98 0.09
N LEU A 114 -4.87 9.01 -0.68
CA LEU A 114 -5.82 9.18 -1.76
C LEU A 114 -7.21 8.74 -1.30
N PHE A 115 -8.23 9.51 -1.68
CA PHE A 115 -9.62 9.15 -1.39
C PHE A 115 -10.20 8.24 -2.47
N PRO A 116 -11.25 7.46 -2.13
CA PRO A 116 -11.90 6.57 -3.10
C PRO A 116 -12.30 7.29 -4.39
N GLY A 117 -12.05 6.66 -5.53
CA GLY A 117 -12.26 7.26 -6.86
C GLY A 117 -11.03 7.97 -7.43
N SER A 118 -9.92 8.01 -6.70
CA SER A 118 -8.62 8.47 -7.21
C SER A 118 -7.85 7.35 -7.92
N GLU A 119 -6.99 7.73 -8.86
CA GLU A 119 -6.04 6.85 -9.53
C GLU A 119 -4.70 6.84 -8.77
N CYS A 120 -3.94 5.74 -8.85
CA CYS A 120 -2.60 5.74 -8.24
C CYS A 120 -1.65 6.62 -9.06
N PRO A 121 -0.87 7.49 -8.40
CA PRO A 121 0.20 8.24 -9.05
C PRO A 121 1.29 7.31 -9.61
N GLU A 122 1.82 7.63 -10.78
CA GLU A 122 2.90 6.86 -11.43
C GLU A 122 4.29 7.14 -10.82
N ASP A 123 4.50 8.33 -10.28
CA ASP A 123 5.83 8.79 -9.82
C ASP A 123 6.06 8.60 -8.31
N ILE A 124 5.01 8.30 -7.54
CA ILE A 124 5.09 8.27 -6.07
C ILE A 124 4.33 7.09 -5.48
N ARG A 125 4.69 6.75 -4.25
CA ARG A 125 3.93 5.83 -3.39
C ARG A 125 2.80 6.57 -2.69
N ALA A 126 1.72 5.87 -2.38
CA ALA A 126 0.59 6.43 -1.65
C ALA A 126 -0.25 5.33 -1.00
N PHE A 127 -1.10 5.69 -0.04
CA PHE A 127 -2.22 4.85 0.40
C PHE A 127 -3.50 5.33 -0.28
N LEU A 128 -4.33 4.42 -0.76
CA LEU A 128 -5.67 4.72 -1.26
C LEU A 128 -6.71 4.06 -0.37
N LEU A 129 -7.59 4.88 0.19
CA LEU A 129 -8.65 4.40 1.07
C LEU A 129 -9.73 3.65 0.29
N HIS A 130 -10.24 2.58 0.88
CA HIS A 130 -11.36 1.84 0.30
C HIS A 130 -12.69 2.53 0.65
N ALA A 131 -13.64 2.50 -0.29
CA ALA A 131 -14.85 3.33 -0.23
C ALA A 131 -15.87 2.91 0.83
N THR A 132 -15.94 1.61 1.15
CA THR A 132 -17.03 1.01 1.94
C THR A 132 -16.54 0.16 3.09
N ASP A 133 -15.42 -0.53 2.89
CA ASP A 133 -14.76 -1.39 3.87
C ASP A 133 -13.54 -0.72 4.51
N CYS A 134 -13.65 -0.36 5.78
CA CYS A 134 -12.59 0.25 6.60
C CYS A 134 -11.39 -0.69 6.88
N ARG A 135 -11.56 -1.98 6.64
CA ARG A 135 -10.50 -2.98 6.79
C ARG A 135 -9.66 -3.10 5.52
N ARG A 136 -10.17 -2.59 4.40
CA ARG A 136 -9.49 -2.64 3.12
C ARG A 136 -8.87 -1.29 2.80
N PHE A 137 -7.73 -1.32 2.16
CA PHE A 137 -7.08 -0.17 1.57
C PHE A 137 -6.23 -0.65 0.40
N TYR A 138 -5.67 0.26 -0.36
CA TYR A 138 -4.69 -0.08 -1.39
C TYR A 138 -3.37 0.61 -1.09
N TYR A 139 -2.28 -0.11 -1.29
CA TYR A 139 -0.96 0.46 -1.36
C TYR A 139 -0.66 0.78 -2.83
N CYS A 140 -0.42 2.04 -3.17
CA CYS A 140 -0.05 2.48 -4.50
C CYS A 140 1.47 2.40 -4.65
N LEU A 141 1.93 1.70 -5.68
CA LEU A 141 3.33 1.69 -6.08
C LEU A 141 3.41 1.93 -7.59
N TYR A 142 3.96 3.08 -7.97
CA TYR A 142 4.22 3.48 -9.36
C TYR A 142 3.03 3.25 -10.32
N GLY A 143 1.87 3.79 -9.96
CA GLY A 143 0.64 3.72 -10.76
C GLY A 143 -0.20 2.47 -10.55
N ILE A 144 0.33 1.47 -9.82
CA ILE A 144 -0.34 0.19 -9.59
C ILE A 144 -0.94 0.18 -8.18
N GLN A 145 -2.24 -0.13 -8.06
CA GLN A 145 -2.91 -0.34 -6.77
C GLN A 145 -2.65 -1.77 -6.29
N TYR A 146 -2.22 -1.98 -5.06
CA TYR A 146 -2.08 -3.31 -4.45
C TYR A 146 -3.12 -3.43 -3.33
N PRO A 147 -4.10 -4.35 -3.42
CA PRO A 147 -5.15 -4.49 -2.41
C PRO A 147 -4.55 -5.00 -1.09
N GLN A 148 -4.96 -4.37 0.01
CA GLN A 148 -4.54 -4.68 1.36
C GLN A 148 -5.77 -4.92 2.24
N THR A 149 -5.68 -5.87 3.17
CA THR A 149 -6.73 -6.14 4.16
C THR A 149 -6.11 -6.24 5.55
N CYS A 150 -6.62 -5.45 6.48
CA CYS A 150 -6.16 -5.48 7.86
C CYS A 150 -6.48 -6.82 8.56
N PRO A 151 -5.52 -7.36 9.33
CA PRO A 151 -5.71 -8.61 10.07
C PRO A 151 -6.71 -8.45 11.21
N PHE A 152 -7.19 -9.57 11.78
CA PHE A 152 -7.96 -9.63 13.03
C PHE A 152 -9.09 -8.59 13.24
N LEU A 153 -9.87 -8.26 12.19
CA LEU A 153 -10.97 -7.27 12.26
C LEU A 153 -10.51 -5.83 12.59
N GLU A 154 -9.22 -5.54 12.45
CA GLU A 154 -8.65 -4.20 12.55
C GLU A 154 -9.01 -3.37 11.32
N THR A 155 -8.85 -2.06 11.48
CA THR A 155 -9.18 -1.04 10.49
C THR A 155 -7.95 -0.22 10.18
N PHE A 156 -7.77 0.15 8.91
CA PHE A 156 -6.61 0.93 8.50
C PHE A 156 -6.73 2.35 9.03
N ASN A 157 -5.77 2.77 9.86
CA ASN A 157 -5.66 4.16 10.27
C ASN A 157 -4.65 4.85 9.37
N PHE A 158 -5.17 5.66 8.44
CA PHE A 158 -4.35 6.40 7.48
C PHE A 158 -3.44 7.45 8.13
N VAL A 159 -3.81 7.99 9.31
CA VAL A 159 -2.98 8.98 10.03
C VAL A 159 -1.70 8.32 10.54
N VAL A 160 -1.77 7.04 10.93
CA VAL A 160 -0.63 6.30 11.50
C VAL A 160 -0.05 5.29 10.49
N GLY A 161 -0.67 5.12 9.32
CA GLY A 161 -0.18 4.28 8.24
C GLY A 161 -0.23 2.77 8.50
N HIS A 162 -1.00 2.30 9.49
CA HIS A 162 -1.11 0.87 9.80
C HIS A 162 -2.50 0.49 10.33
N CYS A 163 -2.73 -0.82 10.41
CA CYS A 163 -3.94 -1.40 10.95
C CYS A 163 -3.97 -1.24 12.47
N VAL A 164 -5.08 -0.71 12.97
CA VAL A 164 -5.31 -0.50 14.39
C VAL A 164 -6.71 -0.99 14.76
N PRO A 165 -6.98 -1.26 16.04
CA PRO A 165 -8.33 -1.52 16.53
C PRO A 165 -9.35 -0.46 16.08
N ARG A 166 -10.61 -0.86 15.89
CA ARG A 166 -11.66 -0.03 15.28
C ARG A 166 -11.87 1.31 15.99
N ASP A 167 -11.78 1.32 17.31
CA ASP A 167 -11.92 2.50 18.17
C ASP A 167 -10.79 3.52 18.00
N GLN A 168 -9.70 3.13 17.33
CA GLN A 168 -8.50 3.93 17.14
C GLN A 168 -8.30 4.37 15.69
N SER A 169 -9.22 4.06 14.77
CA SER A 169 -9.16 4.50 13.38
C SER A 169 -10.20 5.58 13.07
N PHE A 170 -9.87 6.44 12.11
CA PHE A 170 -10.84 7.29 11.46
C PHE A 170 -11.20 6.64 10.13
N CYS A 171 -12.43 6.14 10.01
CA CYS A 171 -12.95 5.61 8.75
C CYS A 171 -13.97 6.59 8.16
N PHE A 172 -14.02 6.67 6.83
CA PHE A 172 -15.09 7.38 6.16
C PHE A 172 -16.44 6.73 6.49
N PRO A 173 -17.46 7.50 6.92
CA PRO A 173 -18.76 6.94 7.22
C PRO A 173 -19.44 6.53 5.90
N GLY A 174 -19.42 5.23 5.63
CA GLY A 174 -20.04 4.61 4.44
C GLY A 174 -20.39 3.14 4.62
N SER A 175 -20.37 2.61 5.84
CA SER A 175 -20.87 1.28 6.16
C SER A 175 -21.61 1.30 7.50
N GLU A 176 -22.93 1.45 7.40
CA GLU A 176 -23.86 0.91 8.42
C GLU A 176 -23.75 -0.62 8.48
#